data_AF-A0A351GQ47-F1
#
_entry.id   AF-A0A351GQ47-F1
#
_cell.length_a   1.000
_cell.length_b   1.000
_cell.length_c   1.000
_cell.angle_alpha   90.00
_cell.angle_beta   90.00
_cell.angle_gamma   90.00
#
_symmetry.space_group_name_H-M   'P 1'
#
loop_
_entity.id
_entity.type
_entity.pdbx_description
1 polymer ?
#
loop_
_entity_poly.entity_id
_entity_poly.type
_entity_poly.pdbx_seq_one_letter_code
_entity_poly.pdbx_strand_id
1 'polypeptide(L)' 'MLFTLLVFPQNLSAQSATHCPMTADDANCVRVVACIGDEGVWFNGRAFGRGEGTFSGTTSMGLMCEGT' A
#
# COMPACT_ATOMS: atom_id res chain seq x y z
N MET A 1 2.44 10.79 -40.79
CA MET A 1 1.41 10.97 -39.76
C MET A 1 2.04 10.54 -38.44
N LEU A 2 2.33 11.49 -37.56
CA LEU A 2 3.04 11.26 -36.30
C LEU A 2 1.99 10.98 -35.22
N PHE A 3 1.86 9.72 -34.79
CA PHE A 3 0.94 9.32 -33.73
C PHE A 3 1.56 9.67 -32.37
N THR A 4 1.15 10.80 -31.80
CA THR A 4 1.50 11.18 -30.43
C THR A 4 0.75 10.27 -29.46
N LEU A 5 1.46 9.32 -28.84
CA LEU A 5 0.94 8.54 -27.72
C LEU A 5 0.80 9.47 -26.50
N LEU A 6 -0.42 9.91 -26.23
CA LEU A 6 -0.79 10.61 -25.00
C LEU A 6 -0.87 9.58 -23.87
N VAL A 7 0.19 9.49 -23.06
CA VAL A 7 0.20 8.70 -21.83
C VAL A 7 -0.51 9.52 -20.75
N PHE A 8 -1.78 9.20 -20.49
CA PHE A 8 -2.50 9.78 -19.35
C PHE A 8 -1.97 9.13 -18.06
N PRO A 9 -1.44 9.90 -17.09
CA PRO A 9 -1.05 9.34 -15.81
C PRO A 9 -2.32 8.84 -15.12
N GLN A 10 -2.43 7.53 -15.00
CA GLN A 10 -3.51 6.91 -14.24
C GLN A 10 -3.25 7.25 -12.79
N ASN A 11 -4.05 8.12 -12.19
CA ASN A 11 -4.07 8.28 -10.75
C ASN A 11 -4.56 6.93 -10.19
N LEU A 12 -3.64 6.02 -9.93
CA LEU A 12 -3.91 4.80 -9.16
C LEU A 12 -4.27 5.29 -7.77
N SER A 13 -5.56 5.48 -7.55
CA SER A 13 -6.15 5.53 -6.24
C SER A 13 -5.82 4.20 -5.56
N ALA A 14 -4.70 4.18 -4.84
CA ALA A 14 -4.41 3.16 -3.85
C ALA A 14 -5.44 3.33 -2.72
N GLN A 15 -6.70 2.98 -2.97
CA GLN A 15 -7.72 2.84 -1.94
C GLN A 15 -7.88 1.36 -1.68
N SER A 16 -7.30 0.91 -0.56
CA SER A 16 -7.55 -0.43 -0.04
C SER A 16 -9.02 -0.49 0.37
N ALA A 17 -9.77 -1.44 -0.18
CA ALA A 17 -11.15 -1.70 0.18
C ALA A 17 -11.33 -2.31 1.59
N THR A 18 -10.26 -2.35 2.39
CA THR A 18 -10.30 -3.00 3.71
C THR A 18 -10.60 -1.99 4.80
N HIS A 19 -11.70 -2.21 5.51
CA HIS A 19 -12.05 -1.51 6.73
C HIS A 19 -11.07 -1.88 7.85
N CYS A 20 -10.19 -0.96 8.23
CA CYS A 20 -9.33 -1.09 9.41
C CYS A 20 -9.70 -0.01 10.42
N PRO A 21 -10.55 -0.35 11.42
CA PRO A 21 -10.93 0.58 12.46
C PRO A 21 -9.72 0.84 13.38
N MET A 22 -9.35 2.11 13.52
CA MET A 22 -8.28 2.54 14.42
C MET A 22 -8.75 2.36 15.88
N THR A 23 -8.43 1.25 16.53
CA THR A 23 -8.75 0.98 17.94
C THR A 23 -7.50 1.13 18.83
N ALA A 24 -7.69 1.39 20.13
CA ALA A 24 -6.56 1.62 21.05
C ALA A 24 -5.83 0.33 21.49
N ASP A 25 -6.40 -0.85 21.22
CA ASP A 25 -5.90 -2.17 21.64
C ASP A 25 -4.94 -2.79 20.61
N ASP A 26 -4.17 -3.79 21.04
CA ASP A 26 -3.17 -4.56 20.28
C ASP A 26 -3.70 -5.25 18.99
N ALA A 27 -5.02 -5.20 18.77
CA ALA A 27 -5.69 -5.48 17.50
C ALA A 27 -5.66 -4.30 16.50
N ASN A 28 -4.86 -3.26 16.77
CA ASN A 28 -4.78 -2.03 16.00
C ASN A 28 -4.36 -2.35 14.57
N CYS A 29 -5.32 -2.33 13.63
CA CYS A 29 -5.02 -2.36 12.22
C CYS A 29 -4.88 -0.92 11.73
N VAL A 30 -3.68 -0.54 11.29
CA VAL A 30 -3.44 0.74 10.64
C VAL A 30 -3.18 0.52 9.17
N ARG A 31 -3.73 1.41 8.33
CA ARG A 31 -3.42 1.42 6.90
C ARG A 31 -2.04 2.00 6.67
N VAL A 32 -1.23 1.30 5.88
CA VAL A 32 0.14 1.71 5.54
C VAL A 32 0.24 1.96 4.05
N VAL A 33 0.71 3.14 3.68
CA VAL A 33 1.17 3.46 2.34
C VAL A 33 2.61 3.92 2.47
N ALA A 34 3.53 3.25 1.77
CA ALA A 34 4.95 3.53 1.86
C ALA A 34 5.61 3.45 0.48
N CYS A 35 6.58 4.30 0.21
CA CYS A 35 7.44 4.16 -0.95
C CYS A 35 8.47 3.04 -0.69
N ILE A 36 8.76 2.24 -1.72
CA ILE A 36 9.81 1.22 -1.69
C ILE A 36 10.95 1.69 -2.59
N GLY A 37 12.11 1.94 -2.00
CA GLY A 37 13.26 2.48 -2.73
C GLY A 37 12.96 3.84 -3.38
N ASP A 38 13.67 4.15 -4.48
CA ASP A 38 13.57 5.45 -5.17
C ASP A 38 12.74 5.40 -6.47
N GLU A 39 12.31 4.22 -6.92
CA GLU A 39 11.82 3.98 -8.29
C GLU A 39 10.28 3.95 -8.43
N GLY A 40 9.55 4.78 -7.70
CA GLY A 40 8.08 4.90 -7.86
C GLY A 40 7.27 3.63 -7.51
N VAL A 41 7.94 2.58 -7.01
CA VAL A 41 7.30 1.42 -6.42
C VAL A 41 6.79 1.80 -5.03
N TRP A 42 5.58 1.39 -4.71
CA TRP A 42 4.97 1.67 -3.42
C TRP A 42 4.28 0.43 -2.87
N PHE A 43 4.20 0.36 -1.55
CA PHE A 43 3.46 -0.62 -0.78
C PHE A 43 2.13 -0.03 -0.32
N ASN A 44 1.09 -0.84 -0.38
CA ASN A 44 -0.20 -0.57 0.22
C ASN A 44 -0.62 -1.80 1.01
N GLY A 45 -0.74 -1.63 2.32
CA GLY A 45 -1.06 -2.74 3.20
C GLY A 45 -1.52 -2.26 4.55
N ARG A 46 -1.31 -3.15 5.52
CA ARG A 46 -1.77 -3.00 6.90
C ARG A 46 -0.65 -3.39 7.84
N ALA A 47 -0.55 -2.68 8.96
CA ALA A 47 0.21 -3.13 10.10
C ALA A 47 -0.76 -3.48 11.24
N PHE A 48 -0.51 -4.59 11.92
CA PHE A 48 -1.32 -5.10 13.03
C PHE A 48 -0.50 -5.07 14.31
N GLY A 49 -0.96 -4.34 15.32
CA GLY A 49 -0.24 -4.18 16.60
C GLY A 49 0.55 -2.87 16.68
N ARG A 50 0.98 -2.50 17.90
CA ARG A 50 1.68 -1.24 18.19
C ARG A 50 3.11 -1.52 18.65
N GLY A 51 4.10 -1.19 17.81
CA GLY A 51 5.52 -1.38 18.11
C GLY A 51 6.13 -2.60 17.43
N GLU A 52 5.67 -3.80 17.79
CA GLU A 52 5.99 -5.07 17.11
C GLU A 52 4.69 -5.67 16.57
N GLY A 53 4.66 -6.05 15.30
CA GLY A 53 3.39 -6.32 14.63
C GLY A 53 3.53 -6.86 13.22
N THR A 54 2.51 -7.59 12.77
CA THR A 54 2.53 -8.17 11.42
C THR A 54 2.19 -7.11 10.38
N PHE A 55 2.94 -7.09 9.28
CA PHE A 55 2.64 -6.33 8.08
C PHE A 55 2.09 -7.27 7.01
N SER A 56 1.05 -6.86 6.29
CA SER A 56 0.56 -7.60 5.12
C SER A 56 -0.03 -6.63 4.10
N GLY A 57 0.33 -6.79 2.83
CA GLY A 57 -0.15 -5.95 1.75
C GLY A 57 0.43 -6.30 0.40
N THR A 58 0.25 -5.39 -0.57
CA THR A 58 0.74 -5.55 -1.93
C THR A 58 1.56 -4.35 -2.37
N THR A 59 2.54 -4.62 -3.23
CA THR A 59 3.25 -3.55 -3.95
C THR A 59 2.42 -3.07 -5.15
N SER A 60 2.77 -1.91 -5.68
CA SER A 60 2.22 -1.36 -6.92
C SER A 60 2.43 -2.27 -8.14
N MET A 61 3.33 -3.24 -8.03
CA MET A 61 3.59 -4.27 -9.05
C MET A 61 2.75 -5.54 -8.85
N GLY A 62 1.90 -5.59 -7.82
CA GLY A 62 1.04 -6.74 -7.50
C GLY A 62 1.71 -7.84 -6.68
N LEU A 63 2.95 -7.64 -6.21
CA LEU A 63 3.62 -8.60 -5.34
C LEU A 63 3.04 -8.54 -3.93
N MET A 64 2.67 -9.69 -3.36
CA MET A 64 2.27 -9.82 -1.96
C MET A 64 3.51 -9.74 -1.05
N CYS A 65 3.42 -8.96 0.01
CA CYS A 65 4.47 -8.82 1.02
C CYS A 65 3.88 -9.00 2.42
N GLU A 66 4.54 -9.83 3.23
CA GLU A 66 4.21 -10.03 4.64
C GLU A 66 5.49 -9.99 5.49
N GLY A 67 5.38 -9.57 6.74
CA GLY A 67 6.50 -9.47 7.67
C GLY A 67 6.04 -9.29 9.12
N THR A 68 6.97 -9.38 10.07
CA THR A 68 6.74 -9.15 11.50
C THR A 68 7.86 -8.29 12.06
#